data_AF-A0A7Y6X4F1-F1
#
_entry.id   AF-A0A7Y6X4F1-F1
#
_cell.length_a   1.000
_cell.length_b   1.000
_cell.length_c   1.000
_cell.angle_alpha   90.00
_cell.angle_beta   90.00
_cell.angle_gamma   90.00
#
_symmetry.space_group_name_H-M   'P 1'
#
loop_
_entity.id
_entity.type
_entity.pdbx_description
1 polymer ?
#
loop_
_entity_poly.entity_id
_entity_poly.type
_entity_poly.pdbx_seq_one_letter_code
_entity_poly.pdbx_strand_id
1 'polypeptide(L)' 'MLSRVPVRTGYLEAQAGVSSLSGAYARGELGARLTQHLGVFGFAEANQRERMAGVGARYTFGW' A
#
# COMPACT_ATOMS: atom_id res chain seq x y z
N MET A 1 -11.62 -25.40 1.44
CA MET A 1 -10.71 -25.19 2.57
C MET A 1 -9.54 -24.32 2.10
N LEU A 2 -9.69 -22.99 2.10
CA LEU A 2 -8.64 -22.01 1.77
C LEU A 2 -7.81 -21.58 3.01
N SER A 3 -7.96 -22.33 4.11
CA SER A 3 -7.51 -22.00 5.48
C SER A 3 -5.99 -22.04 5.70
N ARG A 4 -5.19 -22.22 4.65
CA ARG A 4 -3.74 -22.44 4.74
C ARG A 4 -2.89 -21.47 3.92
N VAL A 5 -3.51 -20.46 3.33
CA VAL A 5 -2.75 -19.32 2.83
C VAL A 5 -2.50 -18.42 4.03
N PRO A 6 -1.26 -18.25 4.51
CA PRO A 6 -0.98 -17.27 5.55
C PRO A 6 -1.48 -15.93 5.02
N VAL A 7 -2.55 -15.43 5.63
CA VAL A 7 -3.09 -14.12 5.30
C VAL A 7 -2.00 -13.16 5.72
N ARG A 8 -1.22 -12.66 4.74
CA ARG A 8 -0.10 -11.75 4.96
C ARG A 8 -0.55 -10.66 5.94
N THR A 9 -0.06 -10.74 7.17
CA THR A 9 -0.44 -9.83 8.27
C THR A 9 -0.04 -8.39 7.93
N GLY A 10 0.92 -8.23 7.02
CA GLY A 10 1.17 -6.99 6.33
C GLY A 10 1.82 -7.22 4.98
N TYR A 11 1.92 -6.14 4.22
CA TYR A 11 2.65 -6.07 2.96
C TYR A 11 3.51 -4.82 2.95
N LEU A 12 4.63 -4.91 2.26
CA LEU A 12 5.48 -3.79 1.92
C LEU A 12 5.70 -3.86 0.41
N GLU A 13 5.31 -2.80 -0.27
CA GLU A 13 5.51 -2.62 -1.70
C GLU A 13 6.37 -1.38 -1.91
N ALA A 14 7.46 -1.55 -2.64
CA ALA A 14 8.31 -0.47 -3.08
C ALA A 14 8.38 -0.53 -4.60
N GLN A 15 8.11 0.61 -5.24
CA GLN A 15 8.10 0.77 -6.68
C GLN A 15 8.93 1.99 -7.03
N ALA A 16 9.76 1.88 -8.05
CA ALA A 16 10.47 3.02 -8.62
C ALA A 16 10.46 2.89 -10.13
N GLY A 17 10.34 4.02 -10.82
CA GLY A 17 10.21 4.02 -12.27
C GLY A 17 10.38 5.41 -12.87
N VAL A 18 10.19 5.49 -14.18
CA VAL A 18 10.26 6.74 -14.94
C VAL A 18 8.94 6.89 -15.69
N SER A 19 8.23 7.99 -15.43
CA SER A 19 6.99 8.33 -16.11
C SER A 19 7.19 9.57 -16.97
N SER A 20 6.66 9.56 -18.19
CA SER A 20 6.74 10.72 -19.09
C SER A 20 6.01 11.96 -18.54
N LEU A 21 5.05 11.76 -17.62
CA LEU A 21 4.27 12.86 -17.04
C LEU A 21 4.93 13.49 -15.80
N SER A 22 5.54 12.65 -14.96
CA SER A 22 6.01 13.03 -13.61
C SER A 22 7.53 12.91 -13.41
N GLY A 23 8.24 12.41 -14.43
CA GLY A 23 9.67 12.10 -14.37
C GLY A 23 9.95 10.81 -13.58
N ALA A 24 11.18 10.70 -13.07
CA ALA A 24 11.54 9.62 -12.15
C ALA A 24 10.68 9.69 -10.89
N TYR A 25 10.12 8.56 -10.48
CA TYR A 25 9.30 8.45 -9.28
C TYR A 25 9.73 7.24 -8.44
N ALA A 26 9.55 7.38 -7.13
CA ALA A 26 9.68 6.32 -6.15
C ALA A 26 8.45 6.35 -5.25
N ARG A 27 7.79 5.20 -5.11
CA ARG A 27 6.61 5.00 -4.27
C ARG A 27 6.87 3.85 -3.32
N GLY A 28 6.59 4.05 -2.04
CA GLY A 28 6.53 3.01 -1.02
C GLY A 28 5.12 2.95 -0.45
N GLU A 29 4.58 1.75 -0.29
CA GLU A 29 3.33 1.49 0.41
C GLU A 29 3.57 0.36 1.40
N LEU A 30 3.13 0.56 2.63
CA LEU A 30 3.20 -0.43 3.69
C LEU A 30 1.82 -0.56 4.32
N GLY A 31 1.35 -1.77 4.50
CA GLY A 31 0.06 -2.01 5.11
C GLY A 31 0.08 -3.19 6.05
N ALA A 32 -0.78 -3.11 7.06
CA ALA A 32 -0.98 -4.16 8.04
C ALA A 32 -2.47 -4.41 8.24
N ARG A 33 -2.83 -5.68 8.40
CA ARG A 33 -4.18 -6.10 8.73
C ARG A 33 -4.31 -6.16 10.25
N LEU A 34 -5.15 -5.30 10.82
CA LEU A 34 -5.42 -5.24 12.27
C LEU A 34 -6.41 -6.33 12.70
N THR A 35 -7.43 -6.56 11.89
CA THR A 35 -8.44 -7.61 12.09
C THR A 35 -8.75 -8.29 10.77
N GLN A 36 -9.52 -9.39 10.76
CA GLN A 36 -9.90 -10.07 9.51
C GLN A 36 -10.58 -9.15 8.48
N HIS A 37 -11.23 -8.08 8.94
CA HIS A 37 -12.00 -7.13 8.13
C HIS A 37 -11.35 -5.75 8.03
N LEU A 38 -10.51 -5.37 9.00
CA LEU A 38 -9.89 -4.04 9.07
C LEU A 38 -8.38 -4.10 8.80
N GLY A 39 -7.91 -3.34 7.82
CA GLY A 39 -6.50 -3.07 7.60
C GLY A 39 -6.21 -1.58 7.62
N VAL A 40 -4.94 -1.24 7.87
CA VAL A 40 -4.39 0.10 7.77
C VAL A 40 -3.21 0.09 6.81
N PHE A 41 -2.98 1.19 6.13
CA PHE A 41 -1.85 1.34 5.22
C PHE A 41 -1.33 2.77 5.24
N GLY A 42 -0.04 2.92 4.98
CA GLY A 42 0.63 4.18 4.74
C GLY A 42 1.34 4.11 3.40
N PHE A 43 1.35 5.22 2.68
CA PHE A 43 2.10 5.33 1.43
C PHE A 43 2.87 6.65 1.40
N ALA A 44 3.98 6.62 0.67
CA ALA A 44 4.76 7.79 0.34
C ALA A 44 5.17 7.68 -1.13
N GLU A 45 5.07 8.78 -1.86
CA GLU A 45 5.52 8.91 -3.23
C GLU A 45 6.37 10.16 -3.36
N ALA A 46 7.50 10.03 -4.03
CA ALA A 46 8.37 11.14 -4.41
C ALA A 46 8.62 11.05 -5.91
N ASN A 47 8.33 12.14 -6.62
CA ASN A 47 8.69 12.31 -8.02
C ASN A 47 9.51 13.61 -8.19
N GLN A 48 9.89 13.94 -9.43
CA GLN A 48 10.73 15.13 -9.68
C GLN A 48 10.03 16.46 -9.39
N ARG A 49 8.70 16.49 -9.36
CA ARG A 49 7.90 17.71 -9.15
C ARG A 49 7.36 17.81 -7.73
N GLU A 50 6.95 16.68 -7.15
CA GLU A 50 6.12 16.65 -5.96
C GLU A 50 6.47 15.46 -5.06
N ARG A 51 6.15 15.63 -3.78
CA ARG A 51 6.23 14.59 -2.75
C ARG A 51 4.90 14.49 -2.05
N MET A 52 4.37 13.28 -1.96
CA MET A 52 3.09 12.99 -1.33
C MET A 52 3.28 11.90 -0.30
N ALA A 53 2.59 12.01 0.83
CA ALA A 53 2.46 10.92 1.77
C ALA A 53 1.04 10.90 2.33
N GLY A 54 0.59 9.71 2.71
CA GLY A 54 -0.75 9.52 3.23
C GLY A 54 -0.87 8.24 4.04
N VAL A 55 -1.92 8.20 4.85
CA VAL A 55 -2.31 7.01 5.61
C VAL A 55 -3.79 6.78 5.43
N GLY A 56 -4.21 5.52 5.50
CA GLY A 56 -5.59 5.13 5.29
C GLY A 56 -5.95 3.86 6.06
N ALA A 57 -7.25 3.65 6.20
CA ALA A 57 -7.82 2.40 6.69
C ALA A 57 -8.72 1.79 5.61
N ARG A 58 -8.77 0.46 5.56
CA ARG A 58 -9.62 -0.30 4.65
C ARG A 58 -10.43 -1.31 5.45
N TYR A 59 -11.75 -1.22 5.34
CA TYR A 59 -12.66 -2.20 5.91
C TYR A 59 -13.29 -3.04 4.80
N THR A 60 -13.31 -4.36 4.96
CA THR A 60 -13.90 -5.30 4.00
C THR A 60 -15.22 -5.83 4.58
N PHE A 61 -16.33 -5.55 3.90
CA PHE A 61 -17.65 -6.08 4.26
C PHE A 61 -17.86 -7.45 3.59
N GLY A 62 -18.37 -8.42 4.35
CA GLY A 62 -18.77 -9.74 3.84
C GLY A 62 -20.29 -9.85 3.72
N TRP A 63 -20.75 -10.73 2.83
CA TRP A 63 -22.13 -11.26 2.82
C TRP A 63 -22.12 -12.66 3.42
#